data_AF-A0A258GXT8-F1
#
_entry.id   AF-A0A258GXT8-F1
#
_cell.length_a   1.000
_cell.length_b   1.000
_cell.length_c   1.000
_cell.angle_alpha   90.00
_cell.angle_beta   90.00
_cell.angle_gamma   90.00
#
_symmetry.space_group_name_H-M   'P 1'
#
loop_
_entity.id
_entity.type
_entity.pdbx_description
1 polymer ?
#
loop_
_entity_poly.entity_id
_entity_poly.type
_entity_poly.pdbx_seq_one_letter_code
_entity_poly.pdbx_strand_id
1 'polypeptide(L)'
;MRVSPSACRVFAGAEESRVEAQTLTALIASARANGATVSRDDLINACWDDRVVSDDAATRTIAKVRALAKGITPPPRPKPD
;
A
#
# COMPACT_ATOMS: atom_id res chain seq x y z
N MET A 1 -0.69 -7.32 -12.30
CA MET A 1 0.37 -6.74 -11.43
C MET A 1 0.98 -7.85 -10.58
N ARG A 2 2.30 -7.88 -10.41
CA ARG A 2 3.00 -8.84 -9.53
C ARG A 2 3.65 -8.09 -8.37
N VAL A 3 3.90 -8.77 -7.26
CA VAL A 3 4.53 -8.19 -6.07
C VAL A 3 5.65 -9.09 -5.56
N SER A 4 6.68 -8.49 -4.98
CA SER A 4 7.71 -9.18 -4.18
C SER A 4 7.71 -8.60 -2.77
N PRO A 5 7.02 -9.26 -1.81
CA PRO A 5 6.89 -8.81 -0.43
C PRO A 5 8.23 -8.58 0.27
N SER A 6 9.13 -9.57 0.21
CA SER A 6 10.44 -9.52 0.86
C SER A 6 11.35 -8.43 0.30
N ALA A 7 11.18 -8.04 -0.97
CA ALA A 7 11.95 -6.98 -1.60
C ALA A 7 11.27 -5.61 -1.58
N CYS A 8 10.02 -5.53 -1.09
CA CYS A 8 9.19 -4.32 -1.16
C CYS A 8 9.04 -3.76 -2.60
N ARG A 9 8.78 -4.66 -3.57
CA ARG A 9 8.68 -4.30 -4.99
C ARG A 9 7.32 -4.65 -5.59
N VAL A 10 6.88 -3.82 -6.53
CA VAL A 10 5.70 -4.02 -7.37
C VAL A 10 6.14 -4.01 -8.82
N PHE A 11 5.56 -4.90 -9.63
CA PHE A 11 5.82 -5.02 -11.05
C PHE A 11 4.52 -4.83 -11.84
N ALA A 12 4.47 -3.80 -12.67
CA ALA A 12 3.34 -3.45 -13.54
C ALA A 12 3.81 -3.43 -15.00
N GLY A 13 3.54 -4.52 -15.73
CA GLY A 13 4.11 -4.70 -17.07
C GLY A 13 5.62 -4.84 -17.00
N ALA A 14 6.35 -3.96 -17.71
CA ALA A 14 7.81 -3.89 -17.69
C ALA A 14 8.35 -2.97 -16.59
N GLU A 15 7.49 -2.21 -15.90
CA GLU A 15 7.92 -1.28 -14.86
C GLU A 15 8.05 -1.97 -13.50
N GLU A 16 9.14 -1.67 -12.81
CA GLU A 16 9.39 -2.04 -11.42
C GLU A 16 9.35 -0.78 -10.55
N SER A 17 8.69 -0.85 -9.41
CA SER A 17 8.68 0.23 -8.43
C SER A 17 8.90 -0.29 -7.02
N ARG A 18 9.75 0.40 -6.27
CA ARG A 18 9.93 0.15 -4.84
C ARG A 18 8.87 0.90 -4.06
N VAL A 19 8.30 0.25 -3.04
CA VAL A 19 7.23 0.80 -2.23
C VAL A 19 7.51 0.59 -0.74
N GLU A 20 6.74 1.24 0.12
CA GLU A 20 6.78 0.98 1.56
C GLU A 20 6.14 -0.38 1.88
N ALA A 21 6.64 -1.04 2.94
CA ALA A 21 6.11 -2.32 3.39
C ALA A 21 4.60 -2.27 3.67
N GLN A 22 4.11 -1.23 4.37
CA GLN A 22 2.68 -1.10 4.66
C GLN A 22 1.84 -0.90 3.39
N THR A 23 2.37 -0.19 2.38
CA THR A 23 1.68 -0.03 1.10
C THR A 23 1.56 -1.37 0.38
N LEU A 24 2.62 -2.17 0.41
CA LEU A 24 2.61 -3.50 -0.20
C LEU A 24 1.67 -4.46 0.53
N THR A 25 1.66 -4.44 1.85
CA THR A 25 0.75 -5.25 2.68
C THR A 25 -0.70 -4.85 2.45
N ALA A 26 -1.02 -3.55 2.42
CA ALA A 26 -2.36 -3.05 2.12
C ALA A 26 -2.83 -3.46 0.72
N LEU A 27 -1.92 -3.41 -0.26
CA LEU A 27 -2.21 -3.87 -1.61
C LEU A 27 -2.52 -5.38 -1.64
N ILE A 28 -1.76 -6.20 -0.92
CA ILE A 28 -1.99 -7.65 -0.82
C ILE A 28 -3.31 -7.94 -0.10
N ALA A 29 -3.61 -7.24 1.00
CA ALA A 29 -4.87 -7.37 1.72
C ALA A 29 -6.07 -7.03 0.82
N SER A 30 -5.97 -5.92 0.08
CA SER A 30 -6.99 -5.51 -0.89
C SER A 30 -7.18 -6.54 -2.02
N ALA A 31 -6.09 -7.10 -2.55
CA ALA A 31 -6.16 -8.13 -3.58
C ALA A 31 -6.78 -9.44 -3.06
N ARG A 32 -6.48 -9.83 -1.82
CA ARG A 32 -7.06 -11.02 -1.16
C ARG A 32 -8.56 -10.87 -0.91
N ALA A 33 -9.03 -9.66 -0.63
CA ALA A 33 -10.46 -9.38 -0.48
C ALA A 33 -11.24 -9.53 -1.80
N ASN A 34 -10.56 -9.62 -2.95
CA ASN A 34 -11.16 -9.94 -4.25
C ASN A 34 -12.40 -9.11 -4.60
N GLY A 35 -12.32 -7.79 -4.39
CA GLY A 35 -13.41 -6.85 -4.66
C GLY A 35 -14.38 -6.63 -3.49
N ALA A 36 -14.25 -7.39 -2.40
CA ALA A 36 -14.93 -7.07 -1.15
C ALA A 36 -14.33 -5.82 -0.49
N THR A 37 -15.14 -5.13 0.31
CA THR A 37 -14.70 -3.99 1.10
C THR A 37 -13.73 -4.45 2.19
N VAL A 38 -12.52 -3.90 2.20
CA VAL A 38 -11.59 -4.04 3.34
C VAL A 38 -11.89 -2.92 4.33
N SER A 39 -12.22 -3.27 5.57
CA SER A 39 -12.50 -2.27 6.58
C SER A 39 -11.22 -1.57 7.03
N ARG A 40 -11.40 -0.45 7.73
CA ARG A 40 -10.28 0.28 8.31
C ARG A 40 -9.53 -0.56 9.34
N ASP A 41 -10.26 -1.29 10.17
CA ASP A 41 -9.66 -2.12 11.23
C ASP A 41 -8.92 -3.31 10.63
N ASP A 42 -9.45 -3.93 9.56
CA ASP A 42 -8.74 -4.99 8.82
C ASP A 42 -7.41 -4.48 8.25
N LEU A 43 -7.39 -3.24 7.72
CA LEU A 43 -6.18 -2.59 7.24
C LEU A 43 -5.20 -2.29 8.36
N ILE A 44 -5.69 -1.80 9.51
CA ILE A 44 -4.87 -1.51 10.69
C ILE A 44 -4.19 -2.80 11.18
N ASN A 45 -4.98 -3.86 11.34
CA ASN A 45 -4.53 -5.18 11.73
C ASN A 45 -3.49 -5.74 10.75
N ALA A 46 -3.80 -5.73 9.45
CA ALA A 46 -2.93 -6.32 8.45
C ALA A 46 -1.59 -5.58 8.29
N CYS A 47 -1.59 -4.25 8.37
CA CYS A 47 -0.42 -3.44 8.00
C CYS A 47 0.43 -2.99 9.20
N TRP A 48 -0.14 -2.95 10.41
CA TRP A 48 0.53 -2.45 11.60
C TRP A 48 0.40 -3.38 12.81
N ASP A 49 -0.09 -4.62 12.66
CA ASP A 49 -0.27 -5.59 13.75
C ASP A 49 -1.07 -5.00 14.92
N ASP A 50 -2.20 -4.34 14.61
CA ASP A 50 -3.12 -3.68 15.56
C ASP A 50 -2.49 -2.53 16.39
N ARG A 51 -1.35 -2.00 15.93
CA ARG A 51 -0.75 -0.81 16.54
C ARG A 51 -1.59 0.43 16.25
N VAL A 52 -1.75 1.26 17.28
CA VAL A 52 -2.36 2.58 17.15
C VAL A 52 -1.55 3.43 16.17
N VAL A 53 -2.20 3.83 15.08
CA VAL A 53 -1.63 4.66 14.01
C VAL A 53 -2.48 5.89 13.80
N SER A 54 -1.89 6.97 13.29
CA SER A 54 -2.66 8.16 12.92
C SER A 54 -3.57 7.88 11.73
N ASP A 55 -4.72 8.55 11.70
CA ASP A 55 -5.64 8.55 10.56
C ASP A 55 -4.96 8.85 9.22
N ASP A 56 -4.00 9.75 9.26
CA ASP A 56 -3.21 10.16 8.11
C ASP A 56 -2.34 9.01 7.58
N ALA A 57 -1.80 8.14 8.46
CA ALA A 57 -0.99 7.00 8.02
C ALA A 57 -1.80 5.98 7.20
N ALA A 58 -2.99 5.61 7.69
CA ALA A 58 -3.90 4.72 6.97
C ALA A 58 -4.36 5.34 5.65
N THR A 59 -4.79 6.60 5.69
CA THR A 59 -5.25 7.34 4.51
C THR A 59 -4.17 7.43 3.43
N ARG A 60 -2.92 7.76 3.82
CA ARG A 60 -1.78 7.83 2.87
C ARG A 60 -1.43 6.48 2.29
N THR A 61 -1.48 5.42 3.09
CA THR A 61 -1.20 4.06 2.61
C THR A 61 -2.18 3.67 1.50
N ILE A 62 -3.48 3.92 1.71
CA ILE A 62 -4.50 3.67 0.68
C ILE A 62 -4.35 4.58 -0.55
N ALA A 63 -3.98 5.84 -0.36
CA ALA A 63 -3.69 6.73 -1.48
C ALA A 63 -2.57 6.19 -2.37
N LYS A 64 -1.48 5.66 -1.76
CA LYS A 64 -0.38 5.03 -2.50
C LYS A 64 -0.81 3.76 -3.23
N VAL A 65 -1.61 2.90 -2.59
CA VAL A 65 -2.17 1.70 -3.24
C VAL A 65 -2.99 2.09 -4.48
N ARG A 66 -3.84 3.10 -4.38
CA ARG A 66 -4.65 3.60 -5.51
C ARG A 66 -3.78 4.18 -6.63
N ALA A 67 -2.69 4.88 -6.30
CA ALA A 67 -1.76 5.39 -7.30
C ALA A 67 -1.08 4.24 -8.06
N LEU A 68 -0.56 3.23 -7.35
CA LEU A 68 0.02 2.03 -7.95
C LEU A 68 -0.96 1.31 -8.86
N ALA A 69 -2.22 1.18 -8.45
CA ALA A 69 -3.27 0.55 -9.27
C ALA A 69 -3.57 1.32 -10.57
N LYS A 70 -3.34 2.64 -10.59
CA LYS A 70 -3.45 3.48 -11.79
C LYS A 70 -2.21 3.47 -12.67
N GLY A 71 -1.15 2.74 -12.29
CA GLY A 71 0.16 2.80 -12.95
C GLY A 71 0.90 4.12 -12.70
N ILE A 72 0.48 4.90 -11.70
CA ILE A 72 1.14 6.14 -11.31
C ILE A 72 1.97 5.82 -10.08
N THR A 73 3.29 5.81 -10.20
CA THR A 73 4.14 5.81 -9.00
C THR A 73 3.92 7.14 -8.29
N PRO A 74 3.37 7.15 -7.05
CA PRO A 74 3.13 8.41 -6.35
C PRO A 74 4.50 9.07 -6.08
N PRO A 75 4.66 10.38 -6.36
CA PRO A 75 5.93 11.05 -6.13
C PRO A 75 6.33 10.96 -4.65
N PRO A 76 7.63 10.81 -4.34
CA PRO A 76 8.11 10.87 -2.96
C PRO A 76 7.72 12.22 -2.37
N ARG A 77 7.22 12.22 -1.12
CA ARG A 77 6.90 13.48 -0.44
C ARG A 77 8.16 14.32 -0.28
N PRO A 78 8.10 15.65 -0.48
CA PRO A 78 9.16 16.54 0.01
C PRO A 78 9.25 16.38 1.53
N LYS A 79 10.48 16.31 2.07
CA LYS A 79 10.70 16.39 3.52
C LYS A 79 10.25 17.79 3.97
N PRO A 80 9.56 17.92 5.12
CA PRO A 80 9.35 19.23 5.72
C PRO A 80 10.73 19.82 6.08
N ASP A 81 10.91 21.10 5.79
CA ASP A 81 12.08 21.91 6.20
C ASP A 81 12.25 21.93 7.73
#